data_AF-A0AA88YZ82-F1
#
_entry.id   AF-A0AA88YZ82-F1
#
_cell.length_a   1.000
_cell.length_b   1.000
_cell.length_c   1.000
_cell.angle_alpha   90.00
_cell.angle_beta   90.00
_cell.angle_gamma   90.00
#
_symmetry.space_group_name_H-M   'P 1'
#
loop_
_entity.id
_entity.type
_entity.pdbx_description
1 polymer ?
#
loop_
_entity_poly.entity_id
_entity_poly.type
_entity_poly.pdbx_seq_one_letter_code
_entity_poly.pdbx_strand_id
1 'polypeptide(L)' 'MPHTRGEVDVIAAGTSRFVVDGSECDVVIGDALFVHAHAGHRFSCFTDDFSTWVFSFFCGAEDRERGA' A
#
# COMPACT_ATOMS: atom_id res chain seq x y z
N MET A 1 4.92 0.53 9.83
CA MET A 1 4.77 1.89 10.38
C MET A 1 3.75 2.58 9.51
N PRO A 2 2.64 3.12 10.03
CA PRO A 2 1.66 3.83 9.19
C PRO A 2 2.30 5.06 8.53
N HIS A 3 2.18 5.19 7.21
CA HIS A 3 2.75 6.30 6.46
C HIS A 3 1.73 7.41 6.24
N THR A 4 2.17 8.68 6.19
CA THR A 4 1.29 9.86 6.02
C THR A 4 0.85 10.09 4.58
N ARG A 5 1.26 9.21 3.67
CA ARG A 5 1.01 9.29 2.23
C ARG A 5 0.24 8.04 1.81
N GLY A 6 -0.68 8.18 0.88
CA GLY A 6 -1.32 7.02 0.26
C GLY A 6 -0.35 6.32 -0.69
N GLU A 7 -0.58 5.04 -0.96
CA GLU A 7 0.23 4.31 -1.93
C GLU A 7 -0.54 3.26 -2.69
N VAL A 8 0.01 2.91 -3.84
CA VAL A 8 -0.43 1.79 -4.66
C VAL A 8 0.72 0.80 -4.74
N ASP A 9 0.44 -0.44 -4.32
CA ASP A 9 1.36 -1.55 -4.45
C ASP A 9 0.95 -2.40 -5.65
N VAL A 10 1.88 -2.66 -6.56
CA VAL A 10 1.68 -3.56 -7.71
C VAL A 10 2.57 -4.77 -7.56
N ILE A 11 1.98 -5.96 -7.49
CA ILE A 11 2.73 -7.21 -7.32
C ILE A 11 3.35 -7.60 -8.66
N ALA A 12 4.68 -7.58 -8.71
CA ALA A 12 5.45 -7.83 -9.93
C ALA A 12 5.88 -9.29 -10.07
N ALA A 13 6.00 -10.04 -8.97
CA ALA A 13 6.28 -11.48 -8.98
C ALA A 13 5.88 -12.13 -7.65
N GLY A 14 5.76 -13.46 -7.66
CA GLY A 14 5.45 -14.28 -6.50
C GLY A 14 4.01 -14.15 -6.00
N THR A 15 3.79 -14.64 -4.78
CA THR A 15 2.54 -14.48 -4.04
C THR A 15 2.83 -14.05 -2.61
N SER A 16 1.85 -13.44 -1.95
CA SER A 16 1.95 -13.03 -0.56
C SER A 16 0.57 -12.99 0.09
N ARG A 17 0.54 -12.95 1.41
CA ARG A 17 -0.60 -12.48 2.17
C ARG A 17 -0.44 -10.99 2.48
N PHE A 18 -1.48 -10.20 2.27
CA PHE A 18 -1.50 -8.77 2.54
C PHE A 18 -2.47 -8.47 3.68
N VAL A 19 -1.97 -7.81 4.71
CA VAL A 19 -2.76 -7.39 5.87
C VAL A 19 -2.90 -5.88 5.82
N VAL A 20 -4.13 -5.37 5.92
CA VAL A 20 -4.46 -3.93 6.00
C VAL A 20 -5.60 -3.71 6.99
N ASP A 21 -5.39 -2.83 7.97
CA ASP A 21 -6.37 -2.48 9.01
C ASP A 21 -7.07 -3.70 9.67
N GLY A 22 -6.30 -4.76 9.92
CA GLY A 22 -6.79 -5.99 10.56
C GLY A 22 -7.55 -6.94 9.63
N SER A 23 -7.79 -6.55 8.37
CA SER A 23 -8.27 -7.43 7.30
C SER A 23 -7.09 -8.04 6.54
N GLU A 24 -7.33 -9.19 5.93
CA GLU A 24 -6.28 -9.95 5.26
C GLU A 24 -6.79 -10.58 3.96
N CYS A 25 -5.99 -10.50 2.90
CA CYS A 25 -6.25 -11.14 1.62
C CYS A 25 -4.98 -11.77 1.05
N ASP A 26 -5.16 -12.76 0.18
CA ASP A 26 -4.07 -13.30 -0.63
C ASP A 26 -3.88 -12.42 -1.87
N VAL A 27 -2.64 -12.22 -2.27
CA VAL A 27 -2.26 -11.44 -3.46
C VAL A 27 -1.29 -12.20 -4.34
N VAL A 28 -1.39 -11.99 -5.64
CA VAL A 28 -0.62 -12.65 -6.69
C VAL A 28 -0.08 -11.63 -7.69
N ILE A 29 0.85 -12.08 -8.54
CA ILE A 29 1.36 -11.28 -9.65
C ILE A 29 0.23 -10.62 -10.46
N GLY A 30 0.38 -9.31 -10.71
CA GLY A 30 -0.59 -8.50 -11.43
C GLY A 30 -1.65 -7.84 -10.56
N ASP A 31 -1.78 -8.23 -9.28
CA ASP A 31 -2.67 -7.53 -8.35
C ASP A 31 -2.15 -6.10 -8.08
N ALA A 32 -3.10 -5.18 -7.93
CA ALA A 32 -2.86 -3.81 -7.53
C ALA A 32 -3.67 -3.50 -6.27
N LEU A 33 -2.98 -3.03 -5.22
CA LEU A 33 -3.57 -2.67 -3.94
C LEU A 33 -3.53 -1.16 -3.78
N PHE A 34 -4.60 -0.57 -3.27
CA PHE A 34 -4.62 0.82 -2.85
C PHE A 34 -4.63 0.88 -1.33
N VAL A 35 -3.68 1.62 -0.76
CA VAL A 35 -3.55 1.79 0.68
C VAL A 35 -3.71 3.27 1.03
N HIS A 36 -4.69 3.55 1.88
CA HIS A 36 -4.92 4.90 2.37
C HIS A 36 -3.79 5.34 3.33
N ALA A 37 -3.54 6.65 3.38
CA ALA A 37 -2.65 7.22 4.38
C ALA A 37 -3.08 6.78 5.78
N HIS A 38 -2.10 6.50 6.63
CA HIS A 38 -2.24 6.02 8.00
C HIS A 38 -2.83 4.61 8.16
N ALA A 39 -3.20 3.93 7.08
CA ALA A 39 -3.61 2.53 7.14
C ALA A 39 -2.38 1.64 7.39
N GLY A 40 -2.41 0.89 8.50
CA GLY A 40 -1.33 -0.01 8.84
C GLY A 40 -1.38 -1.24 7.96
N HIS A 41 -0.33 -1.48 7.17
CA HIS A 41 -0.28 -2.62 6.27
C HIS A 41 1.07 -3.35 6.30
N ARG A 42 1.06 -4.61 5.86
CA ARG A 42 2.26 -5.43 5.66
C ARG A 42 2.00 -6.59 4.70
N PHE A 43 3.07 -7.04 4.06
CA PHE A 43 3.14 -8.34 3.40
C PHE A 43 3.67 -9.40 4.38
N SER A 44 3.17 -10.63 4.29
CA SER A 44 3.61 -11.78 5.08
C SER A 44 3.43 -13.08 4.32
N CYS A 45 4.17 -14.13 4.72
CA CYS A 45 4.11 -15.45 4.08
C CYS A 45 4.33 -15.40 2.56
N PHE A 46 5.24 -14.53 2.11
CA PHE A 46 5.54 -14.37 0.70
C PHE A 46 6.54 -15.41 0.19
N THR A 47 6.42 -15.74 -1.10
CA THR A 47 7.35 -16.63 -1.80
C THR A 47 8.73 -15.99 -1.96
N ASP A 48 9.76 -16.81 -2.19
CA ASP A 48 11.14 -16.35 -2.33
C ASP A 48 11.36 -15.36 -3.49
N ASP A 49 10.50 -15.43 -4.52
CA ASP A 49 10.52 -14.57 -5.70
C ASP A 49 9.60 -13.35 -5.58
N PHE A 50 8.98 -13.13 -4.41
CA PHE A 50 8.04 -12.03 -4.24
C PHE A 50 8.69 -10.66 -4.45
N SER A 51 8.07 -9.85 -5.30
CA SER A 51 8.47 -8.47 -5.52
C SER A 51 7.25 -7.58 -5.75
N THR A 52 7.31 -6.35 -5.22
CA THR A 52 6.25 -5.36 -5.35
C THR A 52 6.84 -4.00 -5.70
N TRP A 53 6.10 -3.25 -6.51
CA TRP A 53 6.40 -1.85 -6.82
C TRP A 53 5.51 -0.99 -5.95
N VAL A 54 6.11 -0.11 -5.15
CA VAL A 54 5.41 0.80 -4.25
C VAL A 54 5.38 2.19 -4.88
N PHE A 55 4.19 2.66 -5.26
CA PHE A 55 3.97 4.01 -5.75
C PHE A 55 3.29 4.82 -4.67
N SER A 56 4.07 5.60 -3.92
CA SER A 56 3.48 6.44 -2.88
C SER A 56 3.20 7.86 -3.43
N PHE A 57 1.98 8.35 -3.25
CA PHE A 57 1.51 9.63 -3.77
C PHE A 57 0.71 10.42 -2.73
N PHE A 58 0.80 11.74 -2.82
CA PHE A 58 -0.09 12.61 -2.06
C PHE A 58 -1.47 12.58 -2.72
N CYS A 59 -2.48 12.06 -2.03
CA CYS A 59 -3.88 12.23 -2.41
C CYS A 59 -4.35 13.56 -1.79
N GLY A 60 -4.67 14.57 -2.61
CA GLY A 60 -4.87 15.97 -2.18
C GLY A 60 -6.05 16.18 -1.21
N ALA A 61 -6.10 17.24 -0.40
CA ALA A 61 -5.39 18.52 -0.47
C ALA A 61 -4.60 18.83 0.82
N GLU A 62 -3.40 19.40 0.69
CA GLU A 62 -3.11 20.52 1.58
C GLU A 62 -4.07 21.63 1.13
N ASP A 63 -5.13 21.88 1.91
CA ASP A 63 -6.00 23.03 1.70
C ASP A 63 -5.11 24.27 1.64
N ARG A 64 -5.02 24.84 0.45
CA ARG A 64 -4.56 26.21 0.27
C ARG A 64 -5.61 27.10 0.95
N GLU A 65 -5.35 27.52 2.19
CA GLU A 65 -5.66 28.84 2.80
C GLU A 65 -5.86 28.82 4.33
N ARG A 66 -4.91 29.40 5.07
CA ARG A 66 -5.15 30.29 6.23
C ARG A 66 -4.00 31.27 6.38
N GLY A 67 -4.26 32.55 6.11
CA GLY A 67 -3.35 33.65 6.43
C GLY A 67 -3.63 34.88 5.58
N ALA A 68 -4.48 35.77 6.10
CA ALA A 68 -4.80 37.10 5.59
C ALA A 68 -3.58 38.03 5.52
#